data_AF-A0A7L4H0V9-F1
#
_entry.id   AF-A0A7L4H0V9-F1
#
_cell.length_a   1.000
_cell.length_b   1.000
_cell.length_c   1.000
_cell.angle_alpha   90.00
_cell.angle_beta   90.00
_cell.angle_gamma   90.00
#
_symmetry.space_group_name_H-M   'P 1'
#
loop_
_entity.id
_entity.type
_entity.pdbx_description
1 polymer ?
#
loop_
_entity_poly.entity_id
_entity_poly.type
_entity_poly.pdbx_seq_one_letter_code
_entity_poly.pdbx_strand_id
1 'polypeptide(L)'
;GKWCSIRGSGHMSSYALNMEIGSRLAGKDLLGTQHNSTPAEASFLCQHQASLYIIGDKLQLKGVKPDPLQHWEVVPIEVFDVRQVKASFKKLMKACVPGCPSTDPSVAYLRSLEESEWLSQV
;
A
#
# COMPACT_ATOMS: atom_id res chain seq x y z
N GLY A 1 16.30 -9.88 13.05
CA GLY A 1 16.61 -8.89 12.00
C GLY A 1 16.22 -7.52 12.51
N LYS A 2 17.12 -6.54 12.44
CA LYS A 2 16.87 -5.16 12.85
C LYS A 2 16.29 -4.39 11.67
N TRP A 3 15.03 -3.97 11.76
CA TRP A 3 14.44 -3.04 10.79
C TRP A 3 15.05 -1.65 11.06
N CYS A 4 15.89 -1.17 10.14
CA CYS A 4 16.39 0.20 10.19
C CYS A 4 15.31 1.16 9.69
N SER A 5 14.94 2.12 10.52
CA SER A 5 14.11 3.26 10.12
C SER A 5 14.93 4.16 9.20
N ILE A 6 14.56 4.24 7.92
CA ILE A 6 15.10 5.23 7.00
C ILE A 6 14.50 6.58 7.40
N ARG A 7 15.23 7.34 8.22
CA ARG A 7 15.00 8.78 8.35
C ARG A 7 15.75 9.47 7.21
N GLY A 8 15.12 9.47 6.03
CA GLY A 8 15.55 10.28 4.89
C GLY A 8 14.82 11.61 4.91
N SER A 9 15.47 12.65 5.43
CA SER A 9 15.12 14.03 5.15
C SER A 9 15.49 14.32 3.70
N GLY A 10 14.51 14.70 2.90
CA GLY A 10 14.70 15.09 1.50
C GLY A 10 13.49 14.67 0.68
N HIS A 11 12.90 15.63 -0.04
CA HIS A 11 11.80 15.44 -0.98
C HIS A 11 12.28 14.62 -2.20
N MET A 12 12.64 13.36 -1.98
CA MET A 12 12.97 12.39 -3.02
C MET A 12 11.70 11.67 -3.36
N SER A 13 11.31 11.74 -4.63
CA SER A 13 10.01 11.27 -5.02
C SER A 13 9.85 9.77 -4.83
N SER A 14 8.76 9.41 -4.16
CA SER A 14 8.27 8.03 -4.03
C SER A 14 8.25 7.29 -5.39
N TYR A 15 8.00 7.98 -6.51
CA TYR A 15 8.03 7.35 -7.85
C TYR A 15 9.41 6.77 -8.22
N ALA A 16 10.49 7.43 -7.82
CA ALA A 16 11.85 7.06 -8.23
C ALA A 16 12.36 5.88 -7.42
N LEU A 17 12.08 5.88 -6.10
CA LEU A 17 12.42 4.78 -5.21
C LEU A 17 11.66 3.50 -5.58
N ASN A 18 10.37 3.60 -5.91
CA ASN A 18 9.61 2.43 -6.35
C ASN A 18 10.14 1.81 -7.65
N MET A 19 10.61 2.63 -8.59
CA MET A 19 11.17 2.17 -9.86
C MET A 19 12.53 1.49 -9.70
N GLU A 20 13.37 1.99 -8.78
CA GLU A 20 14.65 1.37 -8.42
C GLU A 20 14.43 0.03 -7.69
N ILE A 21 13.51 -0.01 -6.72
CA ILE A 21 13.16 -1.22 -5.98
C ILE A 21 12.59 -2.29 -6.93
N GLY A 22 11.69 -1.90 -7.84
CA GLY A 22 11.11 -2.80 -8.84
C GLY A 22 12.17 -3.42 -9.77
N SER A 23 13.20 -2.65 -10.15
CA SER A 23 14.29 -3.11 -11.03
C SER A 23 15.23 -4.11 -10.33
N ARG A 24 15.55 -3.86 -9.05
CA ARG A 24 16.35 -4.75 -8.20
C ARG A 24 15.64 -6.08 -7.96
N LEU A 25 14.34 -6.03 -7.66
CA LEU A 25 13.50 -7.21 -7.46
C LEU A 25 13.33 -8.03 -8.76
N ALA A 26 13.41 -7.39 -9.93
CA ALA A 26 13.34 -8.04 -11.24
C ALA A 26 14.58 -8.87 -11.61
N GLY A 27 15.64 -8.83 -10.79
CA GLY A 27 16.92 -9.49 -11.10
C GLY A 27 17.75 -8.81 -12.20
N LYS A 28 17.42 -7.57 -12.57
CA LYS A 28 17.99 -6.86 -13.73
C LYS A 28 19.41 -6.31 -13.49
N ASP A 29 19.88 -6.26 -12.24
CA ASP A 29 21.22 -5.77 -11.87
C ASP A 29 22.34 -6.82 -11.99
N LEU A 30 22.04 -8.06 -12.40
CA LEU A 30 23.08 -9.10 -12.57
C LEU A 30 23.77 -9.09 -13.93
N LEU A 31 23.39 -8.20 -14.85
CA LEU A 31 24.01 -8.12 -16.18
C LEU A 31 25.15 -7.08 -16.28
N GLY A 32 25.80 -6.79 -15.16
CA GLY A 32 27.08 -6.07 -15.14
C GLY A 32 28.24 -7.02 -15.48
N THR A 33 28.51 -7.20 -16.77
CA THR A 33 29.82 -7.54 -17.35
C THR A 33 30.69 -8.55 -16.57
N GLN A 34 30.40 -9.85 -16.68
CA GLN A 34 31.43 -10.88 -16.45
C GLN A 34 31.89 -11.48 -17.78
N HIS A 35 33.13 -11.16 -18.15
CA HIS A 35 33.90 -11.97 -19.09
C HIS A 35 34.39 -13.23 -18.35
N ASN A 36 34.51 -14.32 -19.11
CA ASN A 36 34.99 -15.67 -18.80
C ASN A 36 33.94 -16.75 -18.46
N SER A 37 33.52 -17.44 -19.53
CA SER A 37 33.51 -18.90 -19.71
C SER A 37 33.36 -19.77 -18.45
N THR A 38 32.13 -20.18 -18.15
CA THR A 38 31.77 -21.49 -17.58
C THR A 38 30.30 -21.78 -17.89
N PRO A 39 29.89 -23.05 -18.15
CA PRO A 39 28.49 -23.38 -18.35
C PRO A 39 27.82 -23.43 -16.96
N ALA A 40 27.50 -22.26 -16.42
CA ALA A 40 26.72 -22.15 -15.21
C ALA A 40 25.29 -22.63 -15.51
N GLU A 41 25.02 -23.88 -15.10
CA GLU A 41 23.74 -24.33 -14.54
C GLU A 41 22.52 -23.47 -14.97
N ALA A 42 21.88 -23.88 -16.07
CA ALA A 42 20.65 -23.27 -16.60
C ALA A 42 19.47 -23.24 -15.60
N SER A 43 19.65 -23.82 -14.40
CA SER A 43 18.69 -23.87 -13.30
C SER A 43 18.55 -22.54 -12.54
N PHE A 44 19.57 -21.67 -12.52
CA PHE A 44 19.48 -20.32 -11.92
C PHE A 44 18.87 -19.28 -12.87
N LEU A 45 18.81 -19.59 -14.17
CA LEU A 45 18.24 -18.73 -15.22
C LEU A 45 16.73 -18.93 -15.40
N CYS A 46 16.13 -19.89 -14.70
CA CYS A 46 14.69 -19.90 -14.54
C CYS A 46 14.36 -18.74 -13.61
N GLN A 47 14.28 -17.53 -14.19
CA GLN A 47 13.72 -16.34 -13.54
C GLN A 47 12.46 -16.82 -12.83
N HIS A 48 12.54 -16.92 -11.51
CA HIS A 48 11.39 -17.27 -10.70
C HIS A 48 10.36 -16.18 -11.03
N GLN A 49 9.30 -16.56 -11.75
CA GLN A 49 8.23 -15.65 -12.09
C GLN A 49 7.44 -15.38 -10.81
N ALA A 50 8.00 -14.56 -9.94
CA ALA A 50 7.26 -14.00 -8.83
C ALA A 50 6.30 -12.95 -9.41
N SER A 51 5.01 -13.11 -9.13
CA SER A 51 4.01 -12.10 -9.46
C SER A 51 4.08 -10.97 -8.43
N LEU A 52 4.15 -9.73 -8.89
CA LEU A 52 4.21 -8.55 -8.02
C LEU A 52 2.82 -7.93 -7.89
N TYR A 53 2.31 -7.84 -6.66
CA TYR A 53 1.05 -7.18 -6.36
C TYR A 53 1.33 -5.83 -5.69
N ILE A 54 0.79 -4.76 -6.25
CA ILE A 54 0.89 -3.40 -5.68
C ILE A 54 -0.46 -3.07 -5.06
N ILE A 55 -0.49 -2.86 -3.75
CA ILE A 55 -1.72 -2.49 -3.04
C ILE A 55 -1.87 -0.96 -3.11
N GLY A 56 -2.96 -0.46 -3.69
CA GLY A 56 -3.22 0.98 -3.77
C GLY A 56 -4.15 1.40 -4.88
N ASP A 57 -4.28 2.71 -5.11
CA ASP A 57 -5.12 3.25 -6.16
C ASP A 57 -4.46 3.10 -7.54
N LYS A 58 -5.11 2.35 -8.43
CA LYS A 58 -4.68 2.15 -9.82
C LYS A 58 -4.51 3.48 -10.58
N LEU A 59 -5.24 4.54 -10.21
CA LEU A 59 -5.13 5.86 -10.83
C LEU A 59 -3.77 6.51 -10.59
N GLN A 60 -3.10 6.22 -9.46
CA GLN A 60 -1.76 6.73 -9.14
C GLN A 60 -0.67 6.16 -10.06
N LEU A 61 -0.96 5.04 -10.75
CA LEU A 61 -0.03 4.38 -11.66
C LEU A 61 -0.30 4.72 -13.14
N LYS A 62 -1.23 5.64 -13.42
CA LYS A 62 -1.45 6.17 -14.77
C LYS A 62 -0.15 6.81 -15.28
N GLY A 63 0.46 6.20 -16.29
CA GLY A 63 1.72 6.64 -16.89
C GLY A 63 2.90 5.68 -16.69
N VAL A 64 2.75 4.65 -15.86
CA VAL A 64 3.73 3.57 -15.76
C VAL A 64 3.50 2.60 -16.92
N LYS A 65 4.47 2.48 -17.83
CA LYS A 65 4.45 1.46 -18.87
C LYS A 65 4.90 0.13 -18.25
N PRO A 66 4.03 -0.89 -18.14
CA PRO A 66 4.45 -2.19 -17.65
C PRO A 66 5.51 -2.76 -18.61
N ASP A 67 6.64 -3.20 -18.06
CA ASP A 67 7.61 -4.00 -18.81
C ASP A 67 6.90 -5.30 -19.22
N PRO A 68 6.86 -5.68 -20.51
CA PRO A 68 6.25 -6.94 -20.95
C PRO A 68 6.80 -8.19 -20.24
N LEU A 69 8.00 -8.10 -19.66
CA LEU A 69 8.66 -9.17 -18.92
C LEU A 69 8.29 -9.20 -17.41
N GLN A 70 7.63 -8.15 -16.89
CA GLN A 70 7.21 -8.08 -15.48
C GLN A 70 5.68 -8.07 -15.37
N HIS A 71 5.11 -9.20 -14.96
CA HIS A 71 3.70 -9.27 -14.60
C HIS A 71 3.50 -8.68 -13.20
N TRP A 72 3.02 -7.43 -13.15
CA TRP A 72 2.55 -6.81 -11.92
C TRP A 72 1.12 -6.33 -12.07
N GLU A 73 0.35 -6.44 -11.00
CA GLU A 73 -1.03 -5.98 -10.95
C GLU A 73 -1.28 -5.13 -9.71
N VAL A 74 -2.25 -4.22 -9.84
CA VAL A 74 -2.70 -3.39 -8.72
C VAL A 74 -3.89 -4.06 -8.07
N VAL A 75 -3.80 -4.28 -6.77
CA VAL A 75 -4.94 -4.66 -5.95
C VAL A 75 -5.55 -3.36 -5.41
N PRO A 76 -6.72 -2.92 -5.94
CA PRO A 76 -7.35 -1.71 -5.45
C PRO A 76 -7.78 -1.91 -4.00
N ILE A 77 -7.44 -0.93 -3.17
CA ILE A 77 -7.96 -0.82 -1.81
C ILE A 77 -8.67 0.52 -1.66
N GLU A 78 -9.72 0.52 -0.85
CA GLU A 78 -10.35 1.76 -0.42
C GLU A 78 -9.41 2.46 0.57
N VAL A 79 -8.93 3.64 0.16
CA VAL A 79 -8.12 4.50 1.02
C VAL A 79 -8.95 5.74 1.32
N PHE A 80 -9.41 5.85 2.56
CA PHE A 80 -10.17 7.01 3.01
C PHE A 80 -9.25 8.24 3.15
N ASP A 81 -9.68 9.41 2.66
CA ASP A 81 -8.91 10.65 2.82
C ASP A 81 -8.77 11.01 4.30
N VAL A 82 -7.62 11.56 4.68
CA VAL A 82 -7.30 11.91 6.07
C VAL A 82 -8.37 12.82 6.71
N ARG A 83 -9.01 13.70 5.94
CA ARG A 83 -10.11 14.55 6.44
C ARG A 83 -11.35 13.73 6.77
N GLN A 84 -11.68 12.73 5.94
CA GLN A 84 -12.79 11.82 6.18
C GLN A 84 -12.54 10.96 7.42
N VAL A 85 -11.34 10.39 7.56
CA VAL A 85 -10.95 9.57 8.73
C VAL A 85 -10.99 10.40 10.02
N LYS A 86 -10.52 11.65 9.98
CA LYS A 86 -10.62 12.55 11.13
C LYS A 86 -12.07 12.89 11.46
N ALA A 87 -12.92 13.05 10.46
CA ALA A 87 -14.33 13.36 10.65
C ALA A 87 -15.12 12.17 11.23
N SER A 88 -14.93 10.95 10.70
CA SER A 88 -15.56 9.72 11.20
C SER A 88 -15.14 9.43 12.64
N PHE A 89 -13.84 9.53 12.94
CA PHE A 89 -13.33 9.37 14.30
C PHE A 89 -13.96 10.37 15.27
N LYS A 90 -14.07 11.64 14.87
CA LYS A 90 -14.73 12.67 15.70
C LYS A 90 -16.20 12.35 15.96
N LYS A 91 -16.92 11.82 14.97
CA LYS A 91 -18.32 11.38 15.15
C LYS A 91 -18.41 10.19 16.09
N LEU A 92 -17.53 9.20 15.96
CA LEU A 92 -17.44 8.05 16.88
C LEU A 92 -17.23 8.53 18.32
N MET A 93 -16.24 9.41 18.54
CA MET A 93 -15.96 9.94 19.88
C MET A 93 -17.18 10.62 20.49
N LYS A 94 -17.98 11.34 19.68
CA LYS A 94 -19.26 11.93 20.13
C LYS A 94 -20.31 10.88 20.47
N ALA A 95 -20.44 9.84 19.65
CA ALA A 95 -21.39 8.75 19.88
C ALA A 95 -21.11 8.03 21.21
N CYS A 96 -19.83 7.93 21.60
CA CYS A 96 -19.43 7.28 22.85
C CYS A 96 -19.62 8.15 24.12
N VAL A 97 -20.05 9.42 24.00
CA VAL A 97 -20.29 10.27 25.17
C VAL A 97 -21.73 10.06 25.68
N PRO A 98 -21.93 9.53 26.90
CA PRO A 98 -23.25 9.45 27.50
C PRO A 98 -23.73 10.86 27.86
N GLY A 99 -24.63 11.43 27.06
CA GLY A 99 -25.07 12.82 27.29
C GLY A 99 -26.39 13.24 26.64
N CYS A 100 -27.02 12.40 25.81
CA CYS A 100 -28.30 12.76 25.21
C CYS A 100 -29.45 12.13 26.04
N PRO A 101 -30.38 12.93 26.59
CA PRO A 101 -31.61 12.39 27.15
C PRO A 101 -32.48 11.88 25.98
N SER A 102 -32.27 10.64 25.55
CA SER A 102 -33.16 9.96 24.61
C SER A 102 -34.05 8.96 25.36
N THR A 103 -35.27 8.79 24.85
CA THR A 103 -36.24 7.81 25.36
C THR A 103 -35.74 6.37 25.22
N ASP A 104 -34.83 6.13 24.26
CA ASP A 104 -34.07 4.90 24.09
C ASP A 104 -32.58 5.22 23.83
N PRO A 105 -31.73 5.17 24.86
CA PRO A 105 -30.30 5.49 24.73
C PRO A 105 -29.53 4.42 23.93
N SER A 106 -30.03 3.19 23.89
CA SER A 106 -29.37 2.09 23.18
C SER A 106 -29.49 2.24 21.67
N VAL A 107 -30.69 2.55 21.18
CA VAL A 107 -30.95 2.79 19.75
C VAL A 107 -30.28 4.08 19.29
N ALA A 108 -30.31 5.14 20.11
CA ALA A 108 -29.64 6.40 19.79
C ALA A 108 -28.11 6.23 19.67
N TYR A 109 -27.50 5.42 20.54
CA TYR A 109 -26.08 5.06 20.46
C TYR A 109 -25.76 4.30 19.19
N LEU A 110 -26.47 3.21 18.91
CA LEU A 110 -26.24 2.36 17.73
C LEU A 110 -26.38 3.16 16.43
N ARG A 111 -27.39 4.04 16.35
CA ARG A 111 -27.58 4.95 15.22
C ARG A 111 -26.41 5.94 15.07
N SER A 112 -25.98 6.56 16.16
CA SER A 112 -24.84 7.51 16.14
C SER A 112 -23.51 6.83 15.80
N LEU A 113 -23.35 5.57 16.21
CA LEU A 113 -22.21 4.73 15.87
C LEU A 113 -22.21 4.40 14.36
N GLU A 114 -23.34 4.00 13.79
CA GLU A 114 -23.50 3.75 12.36
C GLU A 114 -23.24 5.01 11.53
N GLU A 115 -23.84 6.15 11.91
CA GLU A 115 -23.67 7.45 11.26
C GLU A 115 -22.24 8.03 11.35
N SER A 116 -21.41 7.46 12.24
CA SER A 116 -19.99 7.80 12.33
C SER A 116 -19.17 7.32 11.13
N GLU A 117 -19.61 6.25 10.47
CA GLU A 117 -18.89 5.56 9.39
C GLU A 117 -17.47 5.09 9.78
N TRP A 118 -17.13 5.08 11.07
CA TRP A 118 -15.79 4.70 11.53
C TRP A 118 -15.50 3.21 11.29
N LEU A 119 -16.47 2.34 11.58
CA LEU A 119 -16.31 0.89 11.46
C LEU A 119 -16.14 0.42 10.01
N SER A 120 -16.67 1.17 9.05
CA SER A 120 -16.44 0.88 7.62
C SER A 120 -15.00 1.18 7.18
N GLN A 121 -14.20 1.84 8.03
CA GLN A 121 -12.84 2.29 7.72
C GLN A 121 -11.73 1.48 8.40
N VAL A 122 -12.06 0.56 9.32
CA VAL A 122 -11.11 -0.18 10.18
C VAL A 122 -11.22 -1.69 10.08
#